data_AF-A0A3D2U4Q4-F1
#
_entry.id   AF-A0A3D2U4Q4-F1
#
_cell.length_a   1.000
_cell.length_b   1.000
_cell.length_c   1.000
_cell.angle_alpha   90.00
_cell.angle_beta   90.00
_cell.angle_gamma   90.00
#
_symmetry.space_group_name_H-M   'P 1'
#
loop_
_entity.id
_entity.type
_entity.pdbx_description
1 polymer ?
#
loop_
_entity_poly.entity_id
_entity_poly.type
_entity_poly.pdbx_seq_one_letter_code
_entity_poly.pdbx_strand_id
1 'polypeptide(L)'
;MNHLRMSLSFLLLLLLLQPVDAQKPSRVRSRNLGITTLALNPLVHKELKLSDKQKASLQKAGAETRKAVTQAQALDDKKRKQKTRQATKTLRAAIQKTCSDQQQKRLFQIEIQYTSGSWMLLRSELSDVLKLTKDQQRKIRDISKTSQLKVVTLRETRNDDNRQ
;
A
#
# COMPACT_ATOMS: atom_id res chain seq x y z
N MET A 1 48.39 22.02 -22.10
CA MET A 1 47.18 21.77 -21.28
C MET A 1 46.14 22.79 -21.70
N ASN A 2 45.23 22.43 -22.61
CA ASN A 2 44.23 23.37 -23.16
C ASN A 2 42.91 23.15 -22.43
N HIS A 3 42.52 24.10 -21.57
CA HIS A 3 41.24 24.08 -20.89
C HIS A 3 40.14 24.52 -21.85
N LEU A 4 39.34 23.56 -22.33
CA LEU A 4 38.16 23.83 -23.14
C LEU A 4 37.11 24.55 -22.25
N ARG A 5 36.98 25.87 -22.40
CA ARG A 5 35.94 26.65 -21.73
C ARG A 5 34.61 26.43 -22.46
N MET A 6 33.88 25.40 -22.06
CA MET A 6 32.51 25.18 -22.54
C MET A 6 31.58 26.25 -21.97
N SER A 7 31.00 27.06 -22.86
CA SER A 7 29.99 28.07 -22.53
C SER A 7 28.76 27.41 -21.89
N LEU A 8 28.24 28.04 -20.82
CA LEU A 8 27.04 27.61 -20.08
C LEU A 8 25.82 27.42 -21.01
N SER A 9 25.77 28.17 -22.11
CA SER A 9 24.72 28.08 -23.13
C SER A 9 24.74 26.75 -23.89
N PHE A 10 25.92 26.13 -24.03
CA PHE A 10 26.06 24.82 -24.70
C PHE A 10 25.61 23.67 -23.80
N LEU A 11 25.80 23.80 -22.49
CA LEU A 11 25.32 22.84 -21.49
C LEU A 11 23.77 22.82 -21.42
N LEU A 12 23.14 23.99 -21.56
CA LEU A 12 21.69 24.16 -21.58
C LEU A 12 21.03 23.55 -22.83
N LEU A 13 21.68 23.66 -23.99
CA LEU A 13 21.18 23.05 -25.23
C LEU A 13 21.24 21.51 -25.19
N LEU A 14 22.26 20.94 -24.54
CA LEU A 14 22.43 19.50 -24.34
C LEU A 14 21.39 18.89 -23.36
N LEU A 15 20.83 19.69 -22.45
CA LEU A 15 19.76 19.24 -21.53
C LEU A 15 18.40 19.12 -22.22
N LEU A 16 18.17 19.86 -23.30
CA LEU A 16 16.91 19.83 -24.06
C LEU A 16 16.85 18.69 -25.09
N LEU A 17 18.00 18.10 -25.42
CA LEU A 17 18.13 16.99 -26.39
C LEU A 17 18.08 15.60 -25.72
N GLN A 18 17.78 15.52 -24.42
CA GLN A 18 17.59 14.21 -23.80
C GLN A 18 16.31 13.55 -24.35
N PRO A 19 16.40 12.31 -24.86
CA PRO A 19 15.21 11.57 -25.28
C PRO A 19 14.24 11.46 -24.10
N VAL A 20 12.96 11.74 -24.36
CA VAL A 20 11.83 11.70 -23.41
C VAL A 20 11.54 10.27 -22.87
N ASP A 21 12.48 9.33 -23.02
CA ASP A 21 12.37 7.95 -22.51
C ASP A 21 12.54 7.83 -20.98
N ALA A 22 12.86 8.93 -20.28
CA ALA A 22 12.86 8.98 -18.82
C ALA A 22 11.44 9.03 -18.21
N GLN A 23 10.40 9.24 -19.01
CA GLN A 23 9.00 9.11 -18.61
C GLN A 23 8.46 7.70 -18.91
N LYS A 24 9.24 6.63 -18.66
CA LYS A 24 8.56 5.37 -18.30
C LYS A 24 7.66 5.72 -17.13
N PRO A 25 6.34 5.46 -17.17
CA PRO A 25 5.49 5.70 -16.03
C PRO A 25 6.11 4.93 -14.88
N SER A 26 6.80 5.66 -13.98
CA SER A 26 7.23 5.15 -12.70
C SER A 26 5.98 4.48 -12.18
N ARG A 27 5.99 3.14 -12.09
CA ARG A 27 4.84 2.38 -11.59
C ARG A 27 4.49 3.07 -10.30
N VAL A 28 3.43 3.87 -10.30
CA VAL A 28 3.08 4.72 -9.18
C VAL A 28 2.96 3.75 -8.02
N ARG A 29 3.98 3.75 -7.15
CA ARG A 29 4.11 2.75 -6.11
C ARG A 29 2.90 3.01 -5.24
N SER A 30 1.89 2.14 -5.35
CA SER A 30 0.67 2.28 -4.57
C SER A 30 1.11 2.34 -3.13
N ARG A 31 1.03 3.53 -2.54
CA ARG A 31 1.38 3.78 -1.13
C ARG A 31 0.37 3.13 -0.18
N ASN A 32 -0.59 2.37 -0.72
CA ASN A 32 -1.50 1.52 0.05
C ASN A 32 -1.14 0.07 -0.22
N LEU A 33 -0.07 -0.40 0.42
CA LEU A 33 0.19 -1.83 0.50
C LEU A 33 -0.64 -2.38 1.65
N GLY A 34 -1.63 -3.22 1.34
CA GLY A 34 -2.38 -3.95 2.36
C GLY A 34 -1.50 -5.00 3.05
N ILE A 35 -1.89 -5.43 4.25
CA ILE A 35 -1.18 -6.43 5.05
C ILE A 35 -0.89 -7.74 4.28
N THR A 36 -1.74 -8.12 3.32
CA THR A 36 -1.49 -9.26 2.42
C THR A 36 -0.23 -9.10 1.58
N THR A 37 0.07 -7.89 1.11
CA THR A 37 1.30 -7.63 0.35
C THR A 37 2.52 -7.72 1.25
N LEU A 38 2.44 -7.20 2.48
CA LEU A 38 3.54 -7.26 3.44
C LEU A 38 3.81 -8.70 3.88
N ALA A 39 2.77 -9.49 4.12
CA ALA A 39 2.87 -10.90 4.51
C ALA A 39 3.53 -11.78 3.43
N LEU A 40 3.49 -11.36 2.15
CA LEU A 40 4.09 -12.07 1.03
C LEU A 40 5.44 -11.49 0.59
N ASN A 41 5.94 -10.44 1.25
CA ASN A 41 7.13 -9.73 0.82
C ASN A 41 8.40 -10.30 1.46
N PRO A 42 9.37 -10.82 0.68
CA PRO A 42 10.62 -11.37 1.22
C PRO A 42 11.45 -10.37 2.04
N LEU A 43 11.41 -9.08 1.71
CA LEU A 43 12.11 -8.04 2.47
C LEU A 43 11.51 -7.86 3.86
N VAL A 44 10.18 -7.97 3.98
CA VAL A 44 9.49 -7.95 5.28
C VAL A 44 9.87 -9.20 6.07
N HIS A 45 9.97 -10.36 5.43
CA HIS A 45 10.40 -11.59 6.12
C HIS A 45 11.82 -11.48 6.67
N LYS A 46 12.73 -10.88 5.90
CA LYS A 46 14.12 -10.60 6.33
C LYS A 46 14.16 -9.63 7.50
N GLU A 47 13.42 -8.54 7.41
CA GLU A 47 13.32 -7.51 8.46
C GLU A 47 12.76 -8.08 9.78
N LEU A 48 11.75 -8.94 9.70
CA LEU A 48 11.14 -9.60 10.85
C LEU A 48 11.94 -10.81 11.36
N LYS A 49 13.04 -11.16 10.69
CA LYS A 49 13.89 -12.33 11.00
C LYS A 49 13.05 -13.61 11.14
N LEU A 50 12.12 -13.83 10.21
CA LEU A 50 11.23 -14.99 10.28
C LEU A 50 12.02 -16.29 10.11
N SER A 51 11.66 -17.32 10.87
CA SER A 51 12.12 -18.68 10.61
C SER A 51 11.48 -19.25 9.34
N ASP A 52 12.06 -20.28 8.75
CA ASP A 52 11.52 -20.86 7.51
C ASP A 52 10.12 -21.43 7.70
N LYS A 53 9.82 -21.99 8.88
CA LYS A 53 8.48 -22.42 9.27
C LYS A 53 7.49 -21.23 9.32
N GLN A 54 7.90 -20.10 9.89
CA GLN A 54 7.08 -18.89 9.92
C GLN A 54 6.85 -18.34 8.50
N LYS A 55 7.90 -18.27 7.66
CA LYS A 55 7.81 -17.83 6.26
C LYS A 55 6.81 -18.69 5.49
N ALA A 56 6.95 -20.01 5.55
CA ALA A 56 6.05 -20.93 4.84
C ALA A 56 4.58 -20.77 5.29
N SER A 57 4.35 -20.64 6.61
CA SER A 57 3.02 -20.40 7.16
C SER A 57 2.40 -19.08 6.68
N LEU A 58 3.16 -17.98 6.71
CA LEU A 58 2.69 -16.67 6.24
C LEU A 58 2.52 -16.62 4.72
N GLN A 59 3.37 -17.30 3.96
CA GLN A 59 3.23 -17.42 2.51
C GLN A 59 1.94 -18.13 2.15
N LYS A 60 1.64 -19.26 2.80
CA LYS A 60 0.39 -19.99 2.61
C LYS A 60 -0.83 -19.11 2.93
N ALA A 61 -0.87 -18.53 4.14
CA ALA A 61 -1.98 -17.68 4.56
C ALA A 61 -2.15 -16.44 3.66
N GLY A 62 -1.04 -15.83 3.25
CA GLY A 62 -1.03 -14.68 2.34
C GLY A 62 -1.52 -15.04 0.93
N ALA A 63 -1.14 -16.21 0.41
CA ALA A 63 -1.58 -16.69 -0.90
C ALA A 63 -3.08 -17.02 -0.91
N GLU A 64 -3.57 -17.69 0.14
CA GLU A 64 -5.01 -17.96 0.33
C GLU A 64 -5.81 -16.65 0.43
N THR A 65 -5.29 -15.66 1.16
CA THR A 65 -5.90 -14.34 1.27
C THR A 65 -5.94 -13.62 -0.08
N ARG A 66 -4.82 -13.63 -0.83
CA ARG A 66 -4.75 -13.04 -2.17
C ARG A 66 -5.79 -13.70 -3.08
N LYS A 67 -5.86 -15.03 -3.10
CA LYS A 67 -6.85 -15.78 -3.88
C LYS A 67 -8.29 -15.38 -3.51
N ALA A 68 -8.60 -15.31 -2.21
CA ALA A 68 -9.93 -14.91 -1.74
C ALA A 68 -10.29 -13.47 -2.13
N VAL A 69 -9.32 -12.55 -2.09
CA VAL A 69 -9.50 -11.16 -2.52
C VAL A 69 -9.72 -11.07 -4.03
N THR A 70 -8.94 -11.78 -4.83
CA THR A 70 -9.12 -11.84 -6.29
C THR A 70 -10.50 -12.41 -6.64
N GLN A 71 -10.91 -13.52 -6.01
CA GLN A 71 -12.25 -14.08 -6.22
C GLN A 71 -13.38 -13.13 -5.79
N ALA A 72 -13.14 -12.28 -4.79
CA ALA A 72 -14.11 -11.29 -4.35
C ALA A 72 -14.31 -10.15 -5.37
N GLN A 73 -13.38 -9.95 -6.32
CA GLN A 73 -13.49 -8.88 -7.32
C GLN A 73 -14.69 -9.06 -8.26
N ALA A 74 -15.13 -10.31 -8.48
CA ALA A 74 -16.30 -10.63 -9.28
C ALA A 74 -17.64 -10.47 -8.54
N LEU A 75 -17.61 -10.14 -7.24
CA LEU A 75 -18.81 -9.98 -6.42
C LEU A 75 -19.29 -8.54 -6.41
N ASP A 76 -20.58 -8.36 -6.06
CA ASP A 76 -21.12 -7.04 -5.74
C ASP A 76 -20.34 -6.34 -4.62
N ASP A 77 -20.45 -5.02 -4.58
CA ASP A 77 -19.66 -4.16 -3.70
C ASP A 77 -19.73 -4.54 -2.22
N LYS A 78 -20.91 -4.93 -1.74
CA LYS A 78 -21.14 -5.27 -0.33
C LYS A 78 -20.50 -6.62 -0.02
N LYS A 79 -20.77 -7.65 -0.83
CA LYS A 79 -20.16 -8.98 -0.66
C LYS A 79 -18.66 -8.96 -0.86
N ARG A 80 -18.15 -8.18 -1.82
CA ARG A 80 -16.73 -7.95 -2.05
C ARG A 80 -16.05 -7.40 -0.79
N LYS A 81 -16.58 -6.29 -0.23
CA LYS A 81 -16.05 -5.70 1.01
C LYS A 81 -16.07 -6.69 2.17
N GLN A 82 -17.16 -7.44 2.34
CA GLN A 82 -17.28 -8.45 3.39
C GLN A 82 -16.24 -9.58 3.23
N LYS A 83 -16.12 -10.15 2.03
CA LYS A 83 -15.18 -11.25 1.75
C LYS A 83 -13.73 -10.82 1.90
N THR A 84 -13.37 -9.63 1.41
CA THR A 84 -12.03 -9.04 1.61
C THR A 84 -11.71 -8.80 3.08
N ARG A 85 -12.68 -8.27 3.86
CA ARG A 85 -12.50 -8.07 5.32
C ARG A 85 -12.29 -9.39 6.04
N GLN A 86 -13.09 -10.41 5.72
CA GLN A 86 -12.96 -11.72 6.34
C GLN A 86 -11.61 -12.36 6.02
N ALA A 87 -11.19 -12.35 4.75
CA ALA A 87 -9.88 -12.88 4.35
C ALA A 87 -8.72 -12.17 5.07
N THR A 88 -8.81 -10.83 5.19
CA THR A 88 -7.81 -10.03 5.91
C THR A 88 -7.80 -10.33 7.41
N LYS A 89 -8.96 -10.56 8.02
CA LYS A 89 -9.07 -10.97 9.43
C LYS A 89 -8.41 -12.33 9.67
N THR A 90 -8.65 -13.29 8.79
CA THR A 90 -8.00 -14.62 8.86
C THR A 90 -6.49 -14.49 8.76
N LEU A 91 -5.98 -13.67 7.84
CA LEU A 91 -4.54 -13.41 7.73
C LEU A 91 -3.95 -12.81 9.01
N ARG A 92 -4.63 -11.84 9.64
CA ARG A 92 -4.18 -11.25 10.90
C ARG A 92 -4.12 -12.27 12.02
N ALA A 93 -5.12 -13.15 12.12
CA ALA A 93 -5.10 -14.23 13.12
C ALA A 93 -3.92 -15.20 12.87
N ALA A 94 -3.63 -15.54 11.61
CA ALA A 94 -2.47 -16.35 11.27
C ALA A 94 -1.15 -15.66 11.64
N ILE A 95 -1.03 -14.35 11.39
CA ILE A 95 0.13 -13.55 11.81
C ILE A 95 0.28 -13.58 13.34
N GLN A 96 -0.81 -13.37 14.08
CA GLN A 96 -0.78 -13.37 15.54
C GLN A 96 -0.39 -14.73 16.12
N LYS A 97 -0.80 -15.82 15.49
CA LYS A 97 -0.45 -17.19 15.91
C LYS A 97 1.00 -17.56 15.57
N THR A 98 1.52 -17.06 14.44
CA THR A 98 2.82 -17.47 13.90
C THR A 98 3.97 -16.57 14.35
N CYS A 99 3.73 -15.28 14.53
CA CYS A 99 4.75 -14.28 14.86
C CYS A 99 4.76 -13.94 16.37
N SER A 100 5.94 -13.70 16.93
CA SER A 100 6.06 -13.18 18.29
C SER A 100 5.50 -11.77 18.41
N ASP A 101 5.22 -11.32 19.64
CA ASP A 101 4.73 -9.95 19.89
C ASP A 101 5.68 -8.88 19.34
N GLN A 102 6.99 -9.09 19.45
CA GLN A 102 7.98 -8.17 18.89
C GLN A 102 7.90 -8.12 17.35
N GLN A 103 7.75 -9.27 16.70
CA GLN A 103 7.59 -9.35 15.25
C GLN A 103 6.27 -8.70 14.81
N GLN A 104 5.18 -8.88 15.57
CA GLN A 104 3.90 -8.24 15.31
C GLN A 104 3.98 -6.71 15.42
N LYS A 105 4.62 -6.20 16.48
CA LYS A 105 4.86 -4.75 16.66
C LYS A 105 5.71 -4.19 15.52
N ARG A 106 6.79 -4.89 15.13
CA ARG A 106 7.64 -4.44 14.01
C ARG A 106 6.89 -4.48 12.68
N LEU A 107 6.10 -5.52 12.41
CA LEU A 107 5.26 -5.60 11.22
C LEU A 107 4.24 -4.44 11.20
N PHE A 108 3.68 -4.09 12.34
CA PHE A 108 2.76 -2.97 12.44
C PHE A 108 3.43 -1.62 12.12
N GLN A 109 4.66 -1.40 12.60
CA GLN A 109 5.44 -0.21 12.21
C GLN A 109 5.71 -0.15 10.71
N ILE A 110 6.09 -1.28 10.10
CA ILE A 110 6.27 -1.39 8.65
C ILE A 110 4.97 -1.06 7.93
N GLU A 111 3.84 -1.58 8.42
CA GLU A 111 2.53 -1.30 7.84
C GLU A 111 2.19 0.19 7.89
N ILE A 112 2.44 0.87 9.00
CA ILE A 112 2.24 2.33 9.11
C ILE A 112 3.09 3.08 8.07
N GLN A 113 4.34 2.65 7.85
CA GLN A 113 5.24 3.29 6.88
C GLN A 113 4.83 3.06 5.42
N TYR A 114 4.22 1.91 5.12
CA TYR A 114 3.88 1.48 3.76
C TYR A 114 2.41 1.57 3.39
N THR A 115 1.53 1.82 4.36
CA THR A 115 0.11 2.06 4.15
C THR A 115 -0.19 3.53 4.45
N SER A 116 -0.48 4.28 3.40
CA SER A 116 -0.92 5.66 3.51
C SER A 116 -2.43 5.76 3.73
N GLY A 117 -2.86 6.91 4.25
CA GLY A 117 -4.27 7.28 4.30
C GLY A 117 -4.87 7.27 5.69
N SER A 118 -5.92 8.07 5.80
CA SER A 118 -6.64 8.39 7.03
C SER A 118 -7.26 7.16 7.72
N TRP A 119 -7.50 6.06 7.00
CA TRP A 119 -7.96 4.80 7.59
C TRP A 119 -6.95 4.16 8.56
N MET A 120 -5.64 4.41 8.39
CA MET A 120 -4.63 3.88 9.30
C MET A 120 -4.78 4.47 10.71
N LEU A 121 -5.16 5.74 10.81
CA LEU A 121 -5.40 6.43 12.08
C LEU A 121 -6.57 5.85 12.88
N LEU A 122 -7.44 5.08 12.23
CA LEU A 122 -8.61 4.45 12.85
C LEU A 122 -8.35 3.03 13.36
N ARG A 123 -7.13 2.50 13.21
CA ARG A 123 -6.76 1.23 13.84
C ARG A 123 -6.70 1.43 15.35
N SER A 124 -7.22 0.48 16.12
CA SER A 124 -7.25 0.55 17.60
C SER A 124 -5.87 0.82 18.19
N GLU A 125 -4.85 0.21 17.60
CA GLU A 125 -3.45 0.35 18.00
C GLU A 125 -2.90 1.78 17.85
N LEU A 126 -3.55 2.63 17.04
CA LEU A 126 -3.20 4.04 16.86
C LEU A 126 -4.23 4.99 17.45
N SER A 127 -5.53 4.67 17.39
CA SER A 127 -6.56 5.55 17.92
C SER A 127 -6.39 5.80 19.42
N ASP A 128 -5.93 4.78 20.15
CA ASP A 128 -5.73 4.86 21.59
C ASP A 128 -4.48 5.67 21.93
N VAL A 129 -3.39 5.47 21.18
CA VAL A 129 -2.13 6.22 21.32
C VAL A 129 -2.32 7.69 20.95
N LEU A 130 -3.05 7.95 19.87
CA LEU A 130 -3.36 9.30 19.38
C LEU A 130 -4.51 9.95 20.17
N LYS A 131 -5.11 9.23 21.13
CA LYS A 131 -6.23 9.68 21.97
C LYS A 131 -7.35 10.31 21.14
N LEU A 132 -7.68 9.69 20.00
CA LEU A 132 -8.68 10.23 19.08
C LEU A 132 -10.07 10.14 19.70
N THR A 133 -10.72 11.28 19.86
CA THR A 133 -12.13 11.36 20.29
C THR A 133 -13.06 10.68 19.28
N LYS A 134 -14.25 10.27 19.73
CA LYS A 134 -15.27 9.67 18.85
C LYS A 134 -15.62 10.58 17.66
N ASP A 135 -15.62 11.90 17.88
CA ASP A 135 -15.90 12.89 16.83
C ASP A 135 -14.75 13.01 15.82
N GLN A 136 -13.51 13.00 16.28
CA GLN A 136 -12.34 12.95 15.38
C GLN A 136 -12.34 11.66 14.56
N GLN A 137 -12.62 10.51 15.18
CA GLN A 137 -12.74 9.23 14.46
C GLN A 137 -13.87 9.25 13.43
N ARG A 138 -14.99 9.94 13.70
CA ARG A 138 -16.07 10.13 12.75
C ARG A 138 -15.62 10.99 11.56
N LYS A 139 -15.03 12.16 11.82
CA LYS A 139 -14.49 13.06 10.79
C LYS A 139 -13.45 12.36 9.90
N ILE A 140 -12.53 11.60 10.49
CA ILE A 140 -11.54 10.82 9.74
C ILE A 140 -12.23 9.78 8.83
N ARG A 141 -13.26 9.08 9.32
CA ARG A 141 -14.05 8.14 8.48
C ARG A 141 -14.70 8.84 7.30
N ASP A 142 -15.29 10.01 7.52
CA ASP A 142 -15.99 10.75 6.48
C ASP A 142 -15.01 11.30 5.44
N ILE A 143 -13.90 11.91 5.86
CA ILE A 143 -12.81 12.34 4.98
C ILE A 143 -12.29 11.17 4.14
N SER A 144 -12.11 10.00 4.77
CA SER A 144 -11.61 8.81 4.07
C SER A 144 -12.59 8.30 3.01
N LYS A 145 -13.89 8.30 3.31
CA LYS A 145 -14.94 7.93 2.34
C LYS A 145 -14.98 8.91 1.17
N THR A 146 -14.99 10.21 1.46
CA THR A 146 -15.03 11.26 0.44
C THR A 146 -13.81 11.21 -0.45
N SER A 147 -12.61 11.03 0.13
CA SER A 147 -11.38 10.85 -0.62
C SER A 147 -11.43 9.61 -1.53
N GLN A 148 -11.95 8.49 -1.01
CA GLN A 148 -12.12 7.26 -1.79
C GLN A 148 -13.08 7.47 -2.98
N LEU A 149 -14.23 8.12 -2.76
CA LEU A 149 -15.20 8.42 -3.82
C LEU A 149 -14.59 9.32 -4.90
N LYS A 150 -13.88 10.39 -4.51
CA LYS A 150 -13.18 11.25 -5.47
C LYS A 150 -12.16 10.49 -6.31
N VAL A 151 -11.40 9.58 -5.71
CA VAL A 151 -10.44 8.72 -6.44
C VAL A 151 -11.16 7.77 -7.41
N VAL A 152 -12.34 7.26 -7.05
CA VAL A 152 -13.15 6.42 -7.96
C VAL A 152 -13.63 7.25 -9.16
N THR A 153 -14.24 8.41 -8.90
CA THR A 153 -14.70 9.32 -9.97
C THR A 153 -13.57 9.71 -10.91
N LEU A 154 -12.40 10.11 -10.37
CA LEU A 154 -11.23 10.45 -11.18
C LEU A 154 -10.70 9.28 -12.03
N ARG A 155 -10.88 8.03 -11.58
CA ARG A 155 -10.50 6.85 -12.36
C ARG A 155 -11.49 6.54 -13.46
N GLU A 156 -12.78 6.75 -13.20
CA GLU A 156 -13.86 6.57 -14.17
C GLU A 156 -13.71 7.60 -15.29
N THR A 157 -13.62 8.89 -14.97
CA THR A 157 -13.43 9.96 -15.97
C THR A 157 -12.17 9.75 -16.81
N ARG A 158 -11.04 9.39 -16.20
CA ARG A 158 -9.81 9.09 -16.94
C ARG A 158 -9.95 7.87 -17.86
N ASN A 159 -10.74 6.87 -17.49
CA ASN A 159 -10.94 5.70 -18.34
C ASN A 159 -11.87 6.02 -19.53
N ASP A 160 -12.81 6.95 -19.35
CA ASP A 160 -13.68 7.43 -20.44
C ASP A 160 -12.89 8.29 -21.43
N ASP A 161 -12.00 9.17 -20.95
CA ASP A 161 -11.12 9.99 -21.80
C ASP A 161 -10.13 9.15 -22.64
N ASN A 162 -9.74 7.96 -22.16
CA ASN A 162 -8.86 7.05 -22.90
C ASN A 162 -9.61 6.13 -23.89
N ARG A 163 -10.94 6.21 -23.95
CA ARG A 163 -11.79 5.42 -24.87
C ARG A 163 -12.32 6.24 -26.06
N GLN A 164 -12.15 7.56 -26.04
CA GLN A 164 -12.40 8.45 -27.18
C GLN A 164 -11.14 8.57 -28.04
#